data_AF-A0A7N0T016-F1
#
_entry.id   AF-A0A7N0T016-F1
#
_cell.length_a   1.000
_cell.length_b   1.000
_cell.length_c   1.000
_cell.angle_alpha   90.00
_cell.angle_beta   90.00
_cell.angle_gamma   90.00
#
_symmetry.space_group_name_H-M   'P 1'
#
loop_
_entity.id
_entity.type
_entity.pdbx_description
1 polymer ?
#
loop_
_entity_poly.entity_id
_entity_poly.type
_entity_poly.pdbx_seq_one_letter_code
_entity_poly.pdbx_strand_id
1 'polypeptide(L)'
;MRILQLGFVLALASGFAAIVIYIIGLSHLNAVSHLSEDELEALQALQSDFGKCVRANGLGLEAVSGKDYCQVSINFPKDTIPKWKDPKTGEVEGLSYNFNLCEAVATWEQVRNSSTILTKEFIDALPNGWTDYAWKRINKGIHLNNCANRTLCMEKLSLVLPETPPYIPRQFGRCAVIGNSGDLLKTRFGKEIDAYDAVVRENGAPIQNYTDYVGSKSTFRLLNRGSAKALDKVVELDETRKEALLIKTTVHDIMNQMIREVPIHNPVYLMLGASFGSAAKGTGLKALEFALSICDSVDMYGFTVDPGYKEWTRYFSESRQGHTPLHGRAYYQMMECLGISDQTNCSDIC
;
A
#
# COMPACT_ATOMS: atom_id res chain seq x y z
N MET A 1 45.02 42.34 -11.08
CA MET A 1 45.40 41.72 -9.80
C MET A 1 44.35 41.86 -8.70
N ARG A 2 43.81 43.06 -8.41
CA ARG A 2 42.85 43.27 -7.29
C ARG A 2 41.52 42.50 -7.40
N ILE A 3 40.98 42.32 -8.62
CA ILE A 3 39.71 41.60 -8.84
C ILE A 3 39.87 40.09 -8.61
N LEU A 4 41.03 39.53 -8.98
CA LEU A 4 41.35 38.11 -8.75
C LEU A 4 41.50 37.81 -7.26
N GLN A 5 42.10 38.75 -6.51
CA GLN A 5 42.23 38.65 -5.06
C GLN A 5 40.87 38.74 -4.35
N LEU A 6 39.97 39.63 -4.81
CA LEU A 6 38.60 39.70 -4.28
C LEU A 6 37.80 38.42 -4.57
N GLY A 7 37.91 37.88 -5.78
CA GLY A 7 37.27 36.63 -6.18
C GLY A 7 37.78 35.43 -5.37
N PHE A 8 39.08 35.38 -5.07
CA PHE A 8 39.68 34.33 -4.25
C PHE A 8 39.25 34.41 -2.78
N VAL A 9 39.13 35.62 -2.22
CA VAL A 9 38.63 35.82 -0.85
C VAL A 9 37.16 35.45 -0.73
N LEU A 10 36.33 35.79 -1.74
CA LEU A 10 34.92 35.37 -1.80
C LEU A 10 34.77 33.84 -1.90
N ALA A 11 35.59 33.19 -2.73
CA ALA A 11 35.58 31.73 -2.86
C ALA A 11 36.03 31.01 -1.57
N LEU A 12 37.02 31.57 -0.87
CA LEU A 12 37.46 31.05 0.43
C LEU A 12 36.39 31.25 1.52
N ALA A 13 35.71 32.41 1.53
CA ALA A 13 34.63 32.68 2.47
C ALA A 13 33.43 31.74 2.23
N SER A 14 33.06 31.49 0.96
CA SER A 14 31.99 30.52 0.63
C SER A 14 32.39 29.08 0.94
N GLY A 15 33.66 28.72 0.72
CA GLY A 15 34.18 27.40 1.08
C GLY A 15 34.18 27.17 2.59
N PHE A 16 34.58 28.18 3.36
CA PHE A 16 34.57 28.11 4.82
C PHE A 16 33.14 28.05 5.38
N ALA A 17 32.20 28.82 4.80
CA ALA A 17 30.79 28.73 5.16
C ALA A 17 30.21 27.34 4.85
N ALA A 18 30.53 26.74 3.71
CA ALA A 18 30.09 25.38 3.36
C ALA A 18 30.70 24.32 4.31
N ILE A 19 31.96 24.47 4.70
CA ILE A 19 32.61 23.59 5.68
C ILE A 19 31.98 23.76 7.06
N VAL A 20 31.66 24.98 7.49
CA VAL A 20 30.99 25.23 8.77
C VAL A 20 29.56 24.67 8.75
N ILE A 21 28.81 24.83 7.67
CA ILE A 21 27.48 24.20 7.50
C ILE A 21 27.60 22.68 7.51
N TYR A 22 28.61 22.12 6.85
CA TYR A 22 28.88 20.68 6.85
C TYR A 22 29.28 20.16 8.23
N ILE A 23 30.10 20.89 8.99
CA ILE A 23 30.50 20.54 10.36
C ILE A 23 29.32 20.69 11.32
N ILE A 24 28.50 21.73 11.22
CA ILE A 24 27.27 21.90 12.02
C ILE A 24 26.26 20.81 11.65
N GLY A 25 26.09 20.49 10.37
CA GLY A 25 25.26 19.40 9.88
C GLY A 25 25.74 18.03 10.36
N LEU A 26 27.06 17.77 10.36
CA LEU A 26 27.66 16.58 10.94
C LEU A 26 27.56 16.52 12.47
N SER A 27 27.59 17.67 13.15
CA SER A 27 27.40 17.76 14.60
C SER A 27 25.95 17.42 14.99
N HIS A 28 24.99 17.74 14.12
CA HIS A 28 23.60 17.29 14.24
C HIS A 28 23.43 15.79 13.90
N LEU A 29 24.21 15.25 12.96
CA LEU A 29 24.20 13.82 12.62
C LEU A 29 24.84 12.92 13.68
N ASN A 30 25.76 13.45 14.49
CA ASN A 30 26.41 12.74 15.60
C ASN A 30 25.76 12.98 16.97
N ALA A 31 24.62 13.70 17.02
CA ALA A 31 23.77 13.63 18.19
C ALA A 31 23.12 12.25 18.18
N VAL A 32 23.66 11.32 18.97
CA VAL A 32 22.83 10.25 19.54
C VAL A 32 21.74 10.99 20.31
N SER A 33 20.60 11.23 19.66
CA SER A 33 19.45 11.86 20.28
C SER A 33 19.00 10.92 21.40
N HIS A 34 19.37 11.25 22.63
CA HIS A 34 18.70 10.67 23.79
C HIS A 34 17.24 11.07 23.65
N LEU A 35 16.38 10.08 23.40
CA LEU A 35 14.93 10.25 23.43
C LEU A 35 14.56 10.94 24.74
N SER A 36 13.75 11.99 24.65
CA SER A 36 13.14 12.61 25.81
C SER A 36 12.21 11.62 26.53
N GLU A 37 11.89 11.90 27.79
CA GLU A 37 10.97 11.05 28.55
C GLU A 37 9.59 10.96 27.86
N ASP A 38 9.10 12.08 27.33
CA ASP A 38 7.83 12.13 26.59
C ASP A 38 7.84 11.24 25.33
N GLU A 39 8.95 11.25 24.57
CA GLU A 39 9.09 10.40 23.38
C GLU A 39 9.16 8.92 23.75
N LEU A 40 9.83 8.61 24.85
CA LEU A 40 9.90 7.25 25.38
C LEU A 40 8.53 6.74 25.83
N GLU A 41 7.76 7.57 26.53
CA GLU A 41 6.40 7.27 26.95
C GLU A 41 5.49 7.04 25.74
N ALA A 42 5.60 7.86 24.70
CA ALA A 42 4.83 7.70 23.46
C ALA A 42 5.15 6.36 22.76
N LEU A 43 6.42 5.99 22.64
CA LEU A 43 6.81 4.70 22.03
C LEU A 43 6.36 3.49 22.87
N GLN A 44 6.41 3.61 24.20
CA GLN A 44 5.88 2.58 25.10
C GLN A 44 4.36 2.44 24.99
N ALA A 45 3.65 3.57 24.87
CA ALA A 45 2.20 3.59 24.64
C ALA A 45 1.86 2.91 23.30
N LEU A 46 2.59 3.24 22.22
CA LEU A 46 2.42 2.62 20.90
C LEU A 46 2.53 1.08 20.99
N GLN A 47 3.59 0.56 21.60
CA GLN A 47 3.74 -0.90 21.76
C GLN A 47 2.63 -1.52 22.62
N SER A 48 2.28 -0.85 23.73
CA SER A 48 1.27 -1.33 24.67
C SER A 48 -0.10 -1.42 24.00
N ASP A 49 -0.50 -0.37 23.28
CA ASP A 49 -1.78 -0.29 22.60
C ASP A 49 -1.85 -1.22 21.40
N PHE A 50 -0.76 -1.33 20.64
CA PHE A 50 -0.60 -2.37 19.63
C PHE A 50 -0.84 -3.77 20.20
N GLY A 51 -0.18 -4.09 21.32
CA GLY A 51 -0.34 -5.38 22.00
C GLY A 51 -1.75 -5.63 22.53
N LYS A 52 -2.44 -4.61 23.05
CA LYS A 52 -3.85 -4.69 23.46
C LYS A 52 -4.76 -4.98 22.26
N CYS A 53 -4.56 -4.28 21.15
CA CYS A 53 -5.33 -4.50 19.93
C CYS A 53 -5.13 -5.92 19.39
N VAL A 54 -3.89 -6.40 19.26
CA VAL A 54 -3.61 -7.76 18.77
C VAL A 54 -4.27 -8.80 19.66
N ARG A 55 -4.29 -8.60 20.99
CA ARG A 55 -4.98 -9.52 21.91
C ARG A 55 -6.50 -9.51 21.74
N ALA A 56 -7.09 -8.35 21.47
CA ALA A 56 -8.54 -8.19 21.31
C ALA A 56 -9.04 -8.71 19.95
N ASN A 57 -8.33 -8.37 18.87
CA ASN A 57 -8.79 -8.56 17.49
C ASN A 57 -8.01 -9.64 16.73
N GLY A 58 -6.84 -10.04 17.23
CA GLY A 58 -5.91 -10.91 16.52
C GLY A 58 -6.30 -12.38 16.41
N LEU A 59 -7.49 -12.78 16.89
CA LEU A 59 -8.00 -14.15 16.75
C LEU A 59 -6.95 -15.21 17.18
N GLY A 60 -6.42 -15.04 18.39
CA GLY A 60 -5.41 -15.91 18.99
C GLY A 60 -3.95 -15.53 18.70
N LEU A 61 -3.70 -14.50 17.89
CA LEU A 61 -2.36 -13.92 17.76
C LEU A 61 -1.91 -13.26 19.06
N GLU A 62 -0.62 -13.31 19.34
CA GLU A 62 0.01 -12.62 20.47
C GLU A 62 1.12 -11.70 19.96
N ALA A 63 1.11 -10.44 20.39
CA ALA A 63 2.22 -9.52 20.16
C ALA A 63 3.16 -9.53 21.35
N VAL A 64 4.46 -9.71 21.08
CA VAL A 64 5.52 -9.69 22.08
C VAL A 64 6.50 -8.57 21.74
N SER A 65 6.71 -7.65 22.68
CA SER A 65 7.71 -6.59 22.52
C SER A 65 9.12 -7.17 22.43
N GLY A 66 9.91 -6.63 21.51
CA GLY A 66 11.32 -6.95 21.33
C GLY A 66 12.22 -6.24 22.34
N LYS A 67 13.53 -6.21 22.05
CA LYS A 67 14.52 -5.51 22.87
C LYS A 67 14.49 -3.98 22.73
N ASP A 68 13.86 -3.51 21.66
CA ASP A 68 13.77 -2.11 21.25
C ASP A 68 12.30 -1.67 21.24
N TYR A 69 12.05 -0.39 21.52
CA TYR A 69 10.72 0.23 21.59
C TYR A 69 9.98 0.23 20.25
N CYS A 70 10.67 -0.02 19.15
CA CYS A 70 10.06 -0.16 17.83
C CYS A 70 9.81 -1.61 17.40
N GLN A 71 10.44 -2.59 18.05
CA GLN A 71 10.40 -3.98 17.59
C GLN A 71 9.30 -4.78 18.28
N VAL A 72 8.50 -5.49 17.49
CA VAL A 72 7.51 -6.45 18.00
C VAL A 72 7.54 -7.74 17.19
N SER A 73 7.19 -8.85 17.82
CA SER A 73 6.97 -10.14 17.18
C SER A 73 5.50 -10.51 17.32
N ILE A 74 4.81 -10.78 16.20
CA ILE A 74 3.49 -11.40 16.20
C ILE A 74 3.67 -12.91 16.13
N ASN A 75 3.17 -13.61 17.15
CA ASN A 75 3.21 -15.06 17.27
C ASN A 75 1.84 -15.66 17.02
N PHE A 76 1.83 -16.78 16.29
CA PHE A 76 0.65 -17.60 16.10
C PHE A 76 0.42 -18.51 17.32
N PRO A 77 -0.84 -18.97 17.55
CA PRO A 77 -1.13 -19.96 18.59
C PRO A 77 -0.19 -21.16 18.53
N LYS A 78 0.25 -21.67 19.68
CA LYS A 78 1.24 -22.77 19.77
C LYS A 78 0.78 -24.08 19.14
N ASP A 79 -0.53 -24.28 19.04
CA ASP A 79 -1.20 -25.41 18.39
C ASP A 79 -1.39 -25.21 16.88
N THR A 80 -0.95 -24.08 16.32
CA THR A 80 -0.97 -23.84 14.86
C THR A 80 -0.05 -24.82 14.16
N ILE A 81 -0.60 -25.57 13.20
CA ILE A 81 0.18 -26.49 12.36
C ILE A 81 0.46 -25.81 11.02
N PRO A 82 1.73 -25.47 10.69
CA PRO A 82 2.07 -24.87 9.41
C PRO A 82 1.86 -25.90 8.30
N LYS A 83 0.90 -25.61 7.41
CA LYS A 83 0.51 -26.54 6.32
C LYS A 83 1.31 -26.33 5.04
N TRP A 84 2.00 -25.20 4.92
CA TRP A 84 2.78 -24.89 3.74
C TRP A 84 4.26 -25.06 3.97
N LYS A 85 4.91 -25.46 2.88
CA LYS A 85 6.32 -25.76 2.79
C LYS A 85 6.87 -25.04 1.57
N ASP A 86 7.97 -24.31 1.74
CA ASP A 86 8.60 -23.58 0.65
C ASP A 86 9.04 -24.58 -0.43
N PRO A 87 8.61 -24.42 -1.70
CA PRO A 87 8.94 -25.36 -2.76
C PRO A 87 10.43 -25.44 -3.11
N LYS A 88 11.21 -24.41 -2.78
CA LYS A 88 12.66 -24.32 -3.06
C LYS A 88 13.48 -24.82 -1.90
N THR A 89 13.18 -24.39 -0.67
CA THR A 89 13.99 -24.74 0.52
C THR A 89 13.47 -25.98 1.24
N GLY A 90 12.19 -26.31 1.06
CA GLY A 90 11.55 -27.36 1.85
C GLY A 90 11.35 -26.97 3.30
N GLU A 91 11.48 -25.70 3.68
CA GLU A 91 11.20 -25.27 5.04
C GLU A 91 9.71 -25.06 5.25
N VAL A 92 9.20 -25.43 6.42
CA VAL A 92 7.82 -25.10 6.80
C VAL A 92 7.71 -23.62 7.09
N GLU A 93 6.54 -23.05 6.84
CA GLU A 93 6.31 -21.64 7.14
C GLU A 93 6.47 -21.34 8.63
N GLY A 94 7.12 -20.21 8.95
CA GLY A 94 7.28 -19.74 10.31
C GLY A 94 5.94 -19.37 10.99
N LEU A 95 5.92 -19.46 12.31
CA LEU A 95 4.76 -19.10 13.15
C LEU A 95 5.00 -17.82 13.97
N SER A 96 6.06 -17.09 13.65
CA SER A 96 6.45 -15.84 14.32
C SER A 96 7.03 -14.88 13.29
N TYR A 97 6.57 -13.63 13.33
CA TYR A 97 6.97 -12.59 12.39
C TYR A 97 7.33 -11.31 13.12
N ASN A 98 8.50 -10.78 12.82
CA ASN A 98 9.01 -9.56 13.41
C ASN A 98 8.62 -8.35 12.57
N PHE A 99 8.22 -7.28 13.24
CA PHE A 99 7.89 -6.01 12.63
C PHE A 99 8.58 -4.87 13.38
N ASN A 100 8.87 -3.80 12.64
CA ASN A 100 9.28 -2.53 13.18
C ASN A 100 8.08 -1.57 13.10
N LEU A 101 7.48 -1.28 14.25
CA LEU A 101 6.30 -0.43 14.32
C LEU A 101 6.62 1.01 13.93
N CYS A 102 7.79 1.53 14.30
CA CYS A 102 8.20 2.89 13.97
C CYS A 102 8.39 3.07 12.47
N GLU A 103 9.10 2.15 11.83
CA GLU A 103 9.25 2.14 10.36
C GLU A 103 7.89 2.03 9.66
N ALA A 104 6.97 1.22 10.21
CA ALA A 104 5.62 1.11 9.68
C ALA A 104 4.87 2.45 9.79
N VAL A 105 4.84 3.08 10.97
CA VAL A 105 4.19 4.38 11.21
C VAL A 105 4.78 5.48 10.31
N ALA A 106 6.11 5.58 10.22
CA ALA A 106 6.78 6.55 9.36
C ALA A 106 6.41 6.33 7.88
N THR A 107 6.41 5.08 7.42
CA THR A 107 5.99 4.74 6.04
C THR A 107 4.52 5.08 5.81
N TRP A 108 3.66 4.92 6.81
CA TRP A 108 2.25 5.26 6.69
C TRP A 108 2.05 6.74 6.50
N GLU A 109 2.63 7.57 7.36
CA GLU A 109 2.50 9.03 7.22
C GLU A 109 3.08 9.54 5.90
N GLN A 110 4.18 8.93 5.41
CA GLN A 110 4.66 9.20 4.07
C GLN A 110 3.58 8.90 3.00
N VAL A 111 2.93 7.73 3.08
CA VAL A 111 1.86 7.36 2.14
C VAL A 111 0.66 8.30 2.24
N ARG A 112 0.24 8.68 3.45
CA ARG A 112 -0.90 9.57 3.71
C ARG A 112 -0.72 10.97 3.13
N ASN A 113 0.53 11.39 2.93
CA ASN A 113 0.89 12.69 2.38
C ASN A 113 1.36 12.60 0.90
N SER A 114 1.10 11.48 0.23
CA SER A 114 1.56 11.23 -1.15
C SER A 114 0.42 10.84 -2.09
N SER A 115 0.63 11.03 -3.40
CA SER A 115 -0.24 10.42 -4.41
C SER A 115 0.26 9.02 -4.77
N THR A 116 -0.65 8.06 -4.80
CA THR A 116 -0.37 6.66 -5.13
C THR A 116 -0.76 6.29 -6.57
N ILE A 117 -1.26 7.25 -7.35
CA ILE A 117 -1.52 7.08 -8.79
C ILE A 117 -0.31 7.58 -9.57
N LEU A 118 0.13 6.78 -10.54
CA LEU A 118 1.18 7.17 -11.46
C LEU A 118 0.63 8.21 -12.43
N THR A 119 1.32 9.34 -12.53
CA THR A 119 0.95 10.46 -13.41
C THR A 119 2.07 10.74 -14.40
N LYS A 120 1.73 11.45 -15.49
CA LYS A 120 2.75 11.95 -16.42
C LYS A 120 3.65 12.98 -15.75
N GLU A 121 3.09 13.89 -14.94
CA GLU A 121 3.85 14.86 -14.14
C GLU A 121 4.94 14.17 -13.31
N PHE A 122 4.61 13.07 -12.63
CA PHE A 122 5.60 12.30 -11.85
C PHE A 122 6.73 11.77 -12.73
N ILE A 123 6.41 11.16 -13.88
CA ILE A 123 7.43 10.63 -14.80
C ILE A 123 8.30 11.77 -15.36
N ASP A 124 7.70 12.89 -15.73
CA ASP A 124 8.39 14.06 -16.27
C ASP A 124 9.31 14.73 -15.23
N ALA A 125 8.99 14.64 -13.94
CA ALA A 125 9.79 15.17 -12.84
C ALA A 125 11.01 14.30 -12.48
N LEU A 126 10.99 13.00 -12.83
CA LEU A 126 12.13 12.11 -12.58
C LEU A 126 13.29 12.38 -13.55
N PRO A 127 14.55 12.38 -13.07
CA PRO A 127 15.71 12.31 -13.96
C PRO A 127 15.58 11.10 -14.87
N ASN A 128 15.57 11.32 -16.18
CA ASN A 128 15.42 10.26 -17.18
C ASN A 128 14.16 9.38 -16.97
N GLY A 129 13.06 9.93 -16.40
CA GLY A 129 11.89 9.13 -16.03
C GLY A 129 11.31 8.29 -17.16
N TRP A 130 11.34 8.79 -18.40
CA TRP A 130 10.91 8.01 -19.56
C TRP A 130 11.80 6.80 -19.84
N THR A 131 13.11 6.99 -19.82
CA THR A 131 14.06 5.92 -20.18
C THR A 131 14.37 4.96 -19.05
N ASP A 132 14.21 5.41 -17.80
CA ASP A 132 14.63 4.64 -16.63
C ASP A 132 13.44 4.06 -15.88
N TYR A 133 12.24 4.63 -16.05
CA TYR A 133 11.04 4.25 -15.30
C TYR A 133 9.83 3.88 -16.19
N ALA A 134 9.42 4.72 -17.14
CA ALA A 134 8.14 4.57 -17.85
C ALA A 134 7.99 3.22 -18.57
N TRP A 135 9.03 2.74 -19.26
CA TRP A 135 8.99 1.45 -19.96
C TRP A 135 8.71 0.27 -19.03
N LYS A 136 9.13 0.34 -17.75
CA LYS A 136 8.88 -0.69 -16.73
C LYS A 136 7.39 -0.80 -16.37
N ARG A 137 6.60 0.23 -16.69
CA ARG A 137 5.14 0.29 -16.46
C ARG A 137 4.35 -0.26 -17.64
N ILE A 138 5.02 -0.66 -18.72
CA ILE A 138 4.43 -1.30 -19.90
C ILE A 138 4.83 -2.78 -19.93
N ASN A 139 3.86 -3.69 -20.08
CA ASN A 139 4.16 -5.11 -20.22
C ASN A 139 4.99 -5.35 -21.48
N LYS A 140 6.12 -6.05 -21.34
CA LYS A 140 7.15 -6.21 -22.39
C LYS A 140 7.77 -4.88 -22.88
N GLY A 141 7.75 -3.84 -22.04
CA GLY A 141 8.30 -2.53 -22.38
C GLY A 141 9.80 -2.51 -22.69
N ILE A 142 10.55 -3.55 -22.31
CA ILE A 142 11.95 -3.72 -22.71
C ILE A 142 12.13 -3.72 -24.25
N HIS A 143 11.12 -4.17 -25.00
CA HIS A 143 11.14 -4.14 -26.48
C HIS A 143 10.93 -2.73 -27.06
N LEU A 144 10.59 -1.74 -26.23
CA LEU A 144 10.50 -0.33 -26.63
C LEU A 144 11.86 0.38 -26.53
N ASN A 145 12.95 -0.37 -26.36
CA ASN A 145 14.30 0.15 -26.20
C ASN A 145 14.37 1.27 -25.14
N ASN A 146 13.91 0.96 -23.93
CA ASN A 146 13.85 1.90 -22.81
C ASN A 146 13.12 3.21 -23.18
N CYS A 147 11.99 3.12 -23.88
CA CYS A 147 11.23 4.27 -24.37
C CYS A 147 12.09 5.32 -25.13
N ALA A 148 13.10 4.87 -25.90
CA ALA A 148 13.89 5.75 -26.78
C ALA A 148 13.00 6.55 -27.75
N ASN A 149 11.89 5.95 -28.20
CA ASN A 149 10.79 6.68 -28.83
C ASN A 149 9.74 7.05 -27.77
N ARG A 150 9.82 8.28 -27.25
CA ARG A 150 8.91 8.80 -26.23
C ARG A 150 7.45 8.79 -26.69
N THR A 151 7.19 9.15 -27.94
CA THR A 151 5.83 9.21 -28.50
C THR A 151 5.14 7.85 -28.46
N LEU A 152 5.84 6.78 -28.84
CA LEU A 152 5.30 5.42 -28.77
C LEU A 152 5.02 4.97 -27.33
N CYS A 153 5.89 5.33 -26.39
CA CYS A 153 5.72 5.04 -24.97
C CYS A 153 4.51 5.78 -24.39
N MET A 154 4.37 7.07 -24.73
CA MET A 154 3.22 7.90 -24.38
C MET A 154 1.92 7.32 -24.93
N GLU A 155 1.88 6.90 -26.20
CA GLU A 155 0.69 6.31 -26.82
C GLU A 155 0.19 5.09 -26.03
N LYS A 156 1.10 4.22 -25.60
CA LYS A 156 0.78 3.03 -24.80
C LYS A 156 0.28 3.33 -23.39
N LEU A 157 0.65 4.46 -22.80
CA LEU A 157 0.29 4.84 -21.43
C LEU A 157 -0.90 5.80 -21.38
N SER A 158 -1.15 6.57 -22.45
CA SER A 158 -2.09 7.70 -22.49
C SER A 158 -3.50 7.42 -21.99
N LEU A 159 -4.01 6.19 -22.15
CA LEU A 159 -5.36 5.81 -21.70
C LEU A 159 -5.47 5.57 -20.19
N VAL A 160 -4.34 5.39 -19.50
CA VAL A 160 -4.28 5.00 -18.08
C VAL A 160 -3.34 5.88 -17.25
N LEU A 161 -2.77 6.90 -17.86
CA LEU A 161 -1.77 7.80 -17.28
C LEU A 161 -2.32 9.23 -17.31
N PRO A 162 -2.91 9.72 -16.21
CA PRO A 162 -3.40 11.10 -16.13
C PRO A 162 -2.22 12.08 -16.08
N GLU A 163 -2.47 13.32 -16.51
CA GLU A 163 -1.44 14.37 -16.48
C GLU A 163 -1.00 14.68 -15.04
N THR A 164 -1.97 14.91 -14.16
CA THR A 164 -1.80 15.23 -12.73
C THR A 164 -2.57 14.25 -11.85
N PRO A 165 -2.30 14.19 -10.53
CA PRO A 165 -3.01 13.29 -9.62
C PRO A 165 -4.54 13.56 -9.66
N PRO A 166 -5.37 12.55 -9.97
CA PRO A 166 -6.82 12.73 -10.01
C PRO A 166 -7.46 12.76 -8.62
N TYR A 167 -6.72 12.31 -7.59
CA TYR A 167 -7.11 12.36 -6.20
C TYR A 167 -5.99 12.99 -5.39
N ILE A 168 -6.37 13.76 -4.38
CA ILE A 168 -5.44 14.44 -3.49
C ILE A 168 -5.41 13.76 -2.11
N PRO A 169 -4.34 13.97 -1.33
CA PRO A 169 -4.27 13.48 0.03
C PRO A 169 -5.49 13.85 0.87
N ARG A 170 -6.03 12.88 1.61
CA ARG A 170 -7.17 13.07 2.55
C ARG A 170 -8.40 13.74 1.92
N GLN A 171 -8.68 13.40 0.66
CA GLN A 171 -9.88 13.86 -0.05
C GLN A 171 -11.19 13.32 0.53
N PHE A 172 -11.16 12.13 1.15
CA PHE A 172 -12.33 11.47 1.74
C PHE A 172 -12.18 11.39 3.26
N GLY A 173 -13.30 11.43 3.98
CA GLY A 173 -13.28 11.25 5.44
C GLY A 173 -13.02 9.78 5.79
N ARG A 174 -14.07 8.97 5.74
CA ARG A 174 -14.00 7.55 6.11
C ARG A 174 -14.07 6.66 4.88
N CYS A 175 -13.11 5.74 4.75
CA CYS A 175 -13.10 4.76 3.67
C CYS A 175 -13.14 3.33 4.19
N ALA A 176 -13.78 2.44 3.43
CA ALA A 176 -13.72 1.00 3.67
C ALA A 176 -12.94 0.30 2.57
N VAL A 177 -12.02 -0.58 2.95
CA VAL A 177 -11.36 -1.51 2.01
C VAL A 177 -11.93 -2.90 2.22
N ILE A 178 -12.46 -3.47 1.15
CA ILE A 178 -13.14 -4.77 1.17
C ILE A 178 -12.25 -5.80 0.49
N GLY A 179 -11.63 -6.63 1.32
CA GLY A 179 -10.93 -7.84 0.94
C GLY A 179 -11.89 -8.92 0.43
N ASN A 180 -11.35 -10.11 0.19
CA ASN A 180 -12.09 -11.19 -0.48
C ASN A 180 -12.38 -12.39 0.39
N SER A 181 -12.02 -12.38 1.68
CA SER A 181 -12.19 -13.53 2.58
C SER A 181 -13.65 -13.97 2.68
N GLY A 182 -13.88 -15.28 2.71
CA GLY A 182 -15.19 -15.88 2.97
C GLY A 182 -15.78 -15.53 4.34
N ASP A 183 -14.96 -15.04 5.27
CA ASP A 183 -15.41 -14.56 6.58
C ASP A 183 -16.40 -13.39 6.49
N LEU A 184 -16.40 -12.65 5.37
CA LEU A 184 -17.41 -11.62 5.10
C LEU A 184 -18.84 -12.16 5.13
N LEU A 185 -19.06 -13.46 4.87
CA LEU A 185 -20.38 -14.08 4.91
C LEU A 185 -20.87 -14.39 6.34
N LYS A 186 -20.01 -14.25 7.36
CA LYS A 186 -20.36 -14.52 8.76
C LYS A 186 -21.14 -13.36 9.39
N THR A 187 -20.98 -12.15 8.86
CA THR A 187 -21.58 -10.92 9.42
C THR A 187 -22.14 -10.05 8.31
N ARG A 188 -23.33 -9.49 8.52
CA ARG A 188 -24.04 -8.65 7.53
C ARG A 188 -23.57 -7.20 7.59
N PHE A 189 -22.34 -6.94 7.13
CA PHE A 189 -21.74 -5.59 7.14
C PHE A 189 -22.28 -4.64 6.06
N GLY A 190 -23.21 -5.08 5.20
CA GLY A 190 -23.52 -4.35 3.97
C GLY A 190 -23.98 -2.90 4.18
N LYS A 191 -24.86 -2.67 5.16
CA LYS A 191 -25.32 -1.31 5.50
C LYS A 191 -24.22 -0.42 6.08
N GLU A 192 -23.32 -1.03 6.85
CA GLU A 192 -22.19 -0.33 7.46
C GLU A 192 -21.18 0.09 6.40
N ILE A 193 -20.82 -0.83 5.49
CA ILE A 193 -19.93 -0.57 4.34
C ILE A 193 -20.52 0.53 3.44
N ASP A 194 -21.82 0.52 3.19
CA ASP A 194 -22.47 1.52 2.35
C ASP A 194 -22.52 2.91 3.01
N ALA A 195 -22.25 3.04 4.30
CA ALA A 195 -22.21 4.33 5.01
C ALA A 195 -20.88 5.10 4.85
N TYR A 196 -19.81 4.46 4.36
CA TYR A 196 -18.51 5.12 4.14
C TYR A 196 -18.51 6.09 2.97
N ASP A 197 -17.64 7.09 2.99
CA ASP A 197 -17.53 8.09 1.91
C ASP A 197 -17.04 7.46 0.61
N ALA A 198 -16.06 6.55 0.72
CA ALA A 198 -15.57 5.75 -0.40
C ALA A 198 -15.35 4.29 -0.02
N VAL A 199 -15.58 3.40 -1.00
CA VAL A 199 -15.38 1.95 -0.84
C VAL A 199 -14.40 1.46 -1.90
N VAL A 200 -13.32 0.82 -1.45
CA VAL A 200 -12.29 0.21 -2.30
C VAL A 200 -12.48 -1.30 -2.32
N ARG A 201 -12.66 -1.87 -3.51
CA ARG A 201 -12.81 -3.32 -3.74
C ARG A 201 -11.62 -3.88 -4.51
N GLU A 202 -11.52 -5.20 -4.57
CA GLU A 202 -10.37 -5.86 -5.19
C GLU A 202 -10.76 -6.86 -6.27
N ASN A 203 -10.08 -6.79 -7.42
CA ASN A 203 -10.11 -7.79 -8.48
C ASN A 203 -11.56 -8.10 -8.93
N GLY A 204 -11.84 -9.35 -9.31
CA GLY A 204 -13.15 -9.81 -9.78
C GLY A 204 -14.16 -10.13 -8.67
N ALA A 205 -14.15 -9.40 -7.56
CA ALA A 205 -15.05 -9.65 -6.43
C ALA A 205 -16.46 -9.09 -6.73
N PRO A 206 -17.50 -9.93 -6.82
CA PRO A 206 -18.85 -9.51 -7.16
C PRO A 206 -19.53 -8.84 -5.97
N ILE A 207 -20.50 -7.97 -6.29
CA ILE A 207 -21.38 -7.30 -5.32
C ILE A 207 -22.76 -7.95 -5.32
N GLN A 208 -23.29 -8.24 -6.51
CA GLN A 208 -24.59 -8.87 -6.70
C GLN A 208 -24.68 -10.18 -5.91
N ASN A 209 -25.84 -10.41 -5.27
CA ASN A 209 -26.14 -11.53 -4.36
C ASN A 209 -25.41 -11.49 -3.00
N TYR A 210 -24.49 -10.54 -2.77
CA TYR A 210 -23.74 -10.42 -1.53
C TYR A 210 -23.95 -9.07 -0.83
N THR A 211 -24.83 -8.22 -1.32
CA THR A 211 -25.04 -6.84 -0.84
C THR A 211 -25.31 -6.74 0.66
N ASP A 212 -26.01 -7.71 1.25
CA ASP A 212 -26.27 -7.77 2.70
C ASP A 212 -24.98 -7.90 3.53
N TYR A 213 -23.93 -8.46 2.95
CA TYR A 213 -22.66 -8.77 3.60
C TYR A 213 -21.57 -7.77 3.22
N VAL A 214 -21.46 -7.43 1.94
CA VAL A 214 -20.35 -6.63 1.41
C VAL A 214 -20.76 -5.24 0.93
N GLY A 215 -22.02 -4.86 1.07
CA GLY A 215 -22.56 -3.58 0.63
C GLY A 215 -22.77 -3.51 -0.89
N SER A 216 -23.36 -2.43 -1.36
CA SER A 216 -23.62 -2.11 -2.77
C SER A 216 -22.71 -1.02 -3.33
N LYS A 217 -22.15 -0.15 -2.48
CA LYS A 217 -21.29 0.97 -2.88
C LYS A 217 -19.94 0.47 -3.40
N SER A 218 -19.49 1.02 -4.53
CA SER A 218 -18.14 0.83 -5.06
C SER A 218 -17.65 2.15 -5.63
N THR A 219 -16.54 2.67 -5.09
CA THR A 219 -15.93 3.92 -5.57
C THR A 219 -14.68 3.61 -6.38
N PHE A 220 -13.89 2.63 -5.90
CA PHE A 220 -12.62 2.24 -6.49
C PHE A 220 -12.52 0.72 -6.56
N ARG A 221 -11.83 0.22 -7.59
CA ARG A 221 -11.48 -1.18 -7.68
C ARG A 221 -10.03 -1.39 -8.07
N LEU A 222 -9.28 -2.05 -7.19
CA LEU A 222 -7.90 -2.39 -7.44
C LEU A 222 -7.76 -3.70 -8.20
N LEU A 223 -7.01 -3.70 -9.29
CA LEU A 223 -6.89 -4.84 -10.20
C LEU A 223 -5.46 -5.39 -10.22
N ASN A 224 -5.35 -6.69 -9.97
CA ASN A 224 -4.17 -7.45 -10.36
C ASN A 224 -4.10 -7.66 -11.89
N ARG A 225 -2.97 -8.19 -12.37
CA ARG A 225 -2.75 -8.47 -13.80
C ARG A 225 -3.83 -9.35 -14.44
N GLY A 226 -4.35 -10.33 -13.71
CA GLY A 226 -5.36 -11.26 -14.21
C GLY A 226 -6.69 -10.55 -14.44
N SER A 227 -7.20 -9.85 -13.43
CA SER A 227 -8.45 -9.09 -13.51
C SER A 227 -8.35 -7.93 -14.49
N ALA A 228 -7.20 -7.25 -14.56
CA ALA A 228 -7.01 -6.17 -15.50
C ALA A 228 -7.09 -6.63 -16.98
N LYS A 229 -6.69 -7.89 -17.27
CA LYS A 229 -6.87 -8.51 -18.61
C LYS A 229 -8.32 -8.89 -18.94
N ALA A 230 -9.23 -8.86 -17.98
CA ALA A 230 -10.65 -9.15 -18.13
C ALA A 230 -11.49 -7.93 -17.72
N LEU A 231 -11.07 -6.75 -18.18
CA LEU A 231 -11.62 -5.46 -17.75
C LEU A 231 -13.11 -5.33 -18.08
N ASP A 232 -13.52 -5.84 -19.25
CA ASP A 232 -14.91 -5.95 -19.70
C ASP A 232 -15.80 -6.70 -18.70
N LYS A 233 -15.27 -7.74 -18.04
CA LYS A 233 -15.96 -8.50 -17.00
C LYS A 233 -15.92 -7.82 -15.65
N VAL A 234 -14.86 -7.09 -15.36
CA VAL A 234 -14.75 -6.32 -14.11
C VAL A 234 -15.77 -5.20 -14.08
N VAL A 235 -15.95 -4.44 -15.17
CA VAL A 235 -16.90 -3.32 -15.20
C VAL A 235 -18.35 -3.76 -15.07
N GLU A 236 -18.66 -5.03 -15.36
CA GLU A 236 -19.98 -5.62 -15.16
C GLU A 236 -20.29 -5.92 -13.68
N LEU A 237 -19.29 -5.90 -12.79
CA LEU A 237 -19.47 -6.19 -11.36
C LEU A 237 -20.06 -5.01 -10.56
N ASP A 238 -19.93 -3.79 -11.08
CA ASP A 238 -20.56 -2.58 -10.56
C ASP A 238 -21.70 -2.19 -11.49
N GLU A 239 -22.94 -2.33 -11.02
CA GLU A 239 -24.15 -2.00 -11.79
C GLU A 239 -24.16 -0.53 -12.23
N THR A 240 -23.52 0.36 -11.46
CA THR A 240 -23.45 1.80 -11.80
C THR A 240 -22.43 2.10 -12.89
N ARG A 241 -21.45 1.21 -13.09
CA ARG A 241 -20.29 1.36 -14.00
C ARG A 241 -19.55 2.69 -13.80
N LYS A 242 -19.41 3.12 -12.55
CA LYS A 242 -18.80 4.42 -12.19
C LYS A 242 -17.53 4.28 -11.36
N GLU A 243 -17.24 3.09 -10.83
CA GLU A 243 -16.01 2.89 -10.06
C GLU A 243 -14.76 3.22 -10.89
N ALA A 244 -13.76 3.85 -10.27
CA ALA A 244 -12.45 4.04 -10.90
C ALA A 244 -11.61 2.76 -10.75
N LEU A 245 -10.99 2.33 -11.84
CA LEU A 245 -10.25 1.07 -11.93
C LEU A 245 -8.75 1.32 -11.80
N LEU A 246 -8.13 0.73 -10.78
CA LEU A 246 -6.74 1.00 -10.41
C LEU A 246 -5.88 -0.23 -10.71
N ILE A 247 -5.01 -0.14 -11.72
CA ILE A 247 -4.13 -1.23 -12.14
C ILE A 247 -2.81 -1.15 -11.38
N LYS A 248 -2.52 -2.17 -10.57
CA LYS A 248 -1.37 -2.11 -9.64
C LYS A 248 0.01 -2.27 -10.30
N THR A 249 0.11 -2.91 -11.48
CA THR A 249 1.41 -3.29 -12.07
C THR A 249 1.77 -2.59 -13.36
N THR A 250 1.19 -2.99 -14.48
CA THR A 250 1.67 -2.62 -15.83
C THR A 250 0.51 -2.63 -16.79
N VAL A 251 0.54 -1.72 -17.76
CA VAL A 251 -0.41 -1.72 -18.87
C VAL A 251 -0.09 -2.84 -19.87
N HIS A 252 -1.11 -3.37 -20.52
CA HIS A 252 -1.03 -4.42 -21.52
C HIS A 252 -1.76 -3.95 -22.77
N ASP A 253 -1.29 -4.35 -23.96
CA ASP A 253 -1.93 -3.95 -25.23
C ASP A 253 -3.40 -4.36 -25.30
N ILE A 254 -3.74 -5.56 -24.78
CA ILE A 254 -5.13 -6.04 -24.67
C ILE A 254 -5.99 -5.09 -23.82
N MET A 255 -5.44 -4.49 -22.76
CA MET A 255 -6.19 -3.54 -21.95
C MET A 255 -6.46 -2.24 -22.70
N ASN A 256 -5.46 -1.72 -23.41
CA ASN A 256 -5.64 -0.53 -24.25
C ASN A 256 -6.66 -0.79 -25.36
N GLN A 257 -6.63 -1.99 -25.95
CA GLN A 257 -7.62 -2.40 -26.94
C GLN A 257 -9.03 -2.44 -26.33
N MET A 258 -9.21 -3.08 -25.18
CA MET A 258 -10.50 -3.12 -24.48
C MET A 258 -11.02 -1.71 -24.15
N ILE A 259 -10.18 -0.83 -23.62
CA ILE A 259 -10.57 0.55 -23.28
C ILE A 259 -11.01 1.35 -24.53
N ARG A 260 -10.45 1.05 -25.71
CA ARG A 260 -10.81 1.72 -26.97
C ARG A 260 -12.05 1.13 -27.64
N GLU A 261 -12.20 -0.18 -27.62
CA GLU A 261 -13.16 -0.91 -28.46
C GLU A 261 -14.43 -1.34 -27.70
N VAL A 262 -14.34 -1.48 -26.38
CA VAL A 262 -15.47 -1.82 -25.51
C VAL A 262 -15.98 -0.53 -24.87
N PRO A 263 -17.30 -0.34 -24.68
CA PRO A 263 -17.87 0.83 -24.00
C PRO A 263 -17.58 0.84 -22.50
N ILE A 264 -16.30 0.95 -22.14
CA ILE A 264 -15.79 1.11 -20.78
C ILE A 264 -15.64 2.60 -20.53
N HIS A 265 -16.59 3.16 -19.77
CA HIS A 265 -16.58 4.59 -19.40
C HIS A 265 -15.90 4.85 -18.06
N ASN A 266 -15.53 3.80 -17.33
CA ASN A 266 -14.82 3.88 -16.07
C ASN A 266 -13.46 4.56 -16.26
N PRO A 267 -13.07 5.50 -15.37
CA PRO A 267 -11.69 5.94 -15.31
C PRO A 267 -10.76 4.76 -15.00
N VAL A 268 -9.65 4.65 -15.73
CA VAL A 268 -8.64 3.60 -15.52
C VAL A 268 -7.31 4.27 -15.24
N TYR A 269 -6.64 3.88 -14.16
CA TYR A 269 -5.37 4.47 -13.73
C TYR A 269 -4.34 3.42 -13.39
N LEU A 270 -3.06 3.72 -13.64
CA LEU A 270 -1.96 2.94 -13.09
C LEU A 270 -1.60 3.45 -11.70
N MET A 271 -1.38 2.53 -10.75
CA MET A 271 -0.76 2.90 -9.49
C MET A 271 0.72 3.22 -9.67
N LEU A 272 1.24 4.05 -8.77
CA LEU A 272 2.67 4.22 -8.54
C LEU A 272 3.28 2.91 -8.01
N GLY A 273 4.62 2.80 -8.03
CA GLY A 273 5.37 1.67 -7.48
C GLY A 273 5.07 1.39 -5.99
N ALA A 274 5.64 0.33 -5.41
CA ALA A 274 5.39 -0.02 -4.00
C ALA A 274 6.03 0.97 -3.03
N SER A 275 5.24 1.57 -2.13
CA SER A 275 5.73 2.42 -1.04
C SER A 275 6.11 1.58 0.19
N PHE A 276 5.35 0.53 0.51
CA PHE A 276 5.58 -0.40 1.63
C PHE A 276 6.63 -1.50 1.36
N GLY A 277 7.65 -1.21 0.53
CA GLY A 277 8.73 -2.15 0.24
C GLY A 277 8.31 -3.47 -0.46
N SER A 278 9.18 -4.49 -0.37
CA SER A 278 9.01 -5.75 -1.12
C SER A 278 7.90 -6.67 -0.58
N ALA A 279 7.43 -6.44 0.65
CA ALA A 279 6.33 -7.16 1.29
C ALA A 279 4.96 -6.78 0.72
N ALA A 280 4.83 -5.58 0.14
CA ALA A 280 3.57 -5.01 -0.36
C ALA A 280 3.21 -5.35 -1.81
N LYS A 281 3.21 -6.64 -2.14
CA LYS A 281 2.86 -7.12 -3.48
C LYS A 281 1.39 -7.52 -3.63
N GLY A 282 0.69 -7.77 -2.51
CA GLY A 282 -0.72 -8.14 -2.49
C GLY A 282 -1.61 -7.08 -3.11
N THR A 283 -2.74 -7.48 -3.72
CA THR A 283 -3.74 -6.49 -4.18
C THR A 283 -4.33 -5.75 -2.97
N GLY A 284 -4.64 -6.46 -1.87
CA GLY A 284 -5.21 -5.82 -0.68
C GLY A 284 -4.29 -4.82 -0.01
N LEU A 285 -3.01 -5.13 0.17
CA LEU A 285 -2.08 -4.14 0.71
C LEU A 285 -1.93 -2.90 -0.20
N LYS A 286 -2.00 -3.07 -1.52
CA LYS A 286 -2.03 -1.92 -2.43
C LYS A 286 -3.35 -1.14 -2.38
N ALA A 287 -4.47 -1.80 -2.07
CA ALA A 287 -5.75 -1.13 -1.86
C ALA A 287 -5.74 -0.33 -0.55
N LEU A 288 -5.10 -0.86 0.50
CA LEU A 288 -4.87 -0.13 1.75
C LEU A 288 -3.93 1.05 1.54
N GLU A 289 -2.82 0.88 0.81
CA GLU A 289 -1.91 1.99 0.45
C GLU A 289 -2.67 3.12 -0.26
N PHE A 290 -3.52 2.77 -1.24
CA PHE A 290 -4.35 3.74 -1.94
C PHE A 290 -5.35 4.42 -1.00
N ALA A 291 -6.10 3.66 -0.20
CA ALA A 291 -7.08 4.22 0.73
C ALA A 291 -6.41 5.14 1.78
N LEU A 292 -5.27 4.73 2.35
CA LEU A 292 -4.50 5.55 3.30
C LEU A 292 -4.05 6.86 2.68
N SER A 293 -3.70 6.86 1.39
CA SER A 293 -3.28 8.08 0.71
C SER A 293 -4.42 9.08 0.50
N ILE A 294 -5.68 8.66 0.40
CA ILE A 294 -6.80 9.55 0.05
C ILE A 294 -7.83 9.74 1.16
N CYS A 295 -7.71 9.07 2.30
CA CYS A 295 -8.73 9.03 3.36
C CYS A 295 -8.20 9.47 4.75
N ASP A 296 -9.05 10.11 5.54
CA ASP A 296 -8.77 10.44 6.95
C ASP A 296 -8.79 9.20 7.86
N SER A 297 -9.64 8.22 7.57
CA SER A 297 -9.63 6.91 8.23
C SER A 297 -9.93 5.78 7.25
N VAL A 298 -9.41 4.59 7.55
CA VAL A 298 -9.58 3.40 6.72
C VAL A 298 -9.95 2.21 7.58
N ASP A 299 -11.11 1.61 7.28
CA ASP A 299 -11.61 0.43 7.97
C ASP A 299 -11.50 -0.77 7.02
N MET A 300 -11.10 -1.93 7.56
CA MET A 300 -10.75 -3.12 6.78
C MET A 300 -11.76 -4.24 6.99
N TYR A 301 -12.26 -4.83 5.91
CA TYR A 301 -13.21 -5.94 5.96
C TYR A 301 -12.72 -7.11 5.11
N GLY A 302 -12.82 -8.35 5.61
CA GLY A 302 -12.50 -9.54 4.80
C GLY A 302 -11.01 -9.74 4.52
N PHE A 303 -10.14 -9.28 5.42
CA PHE A 303 -8.69 -9.50 5.42
C PHE A 303 -8.26 -10.65 6.35
N THR A 304 -9.21 -11.24 7.08
CA THR A 304 -8.97 -12.35 8.00
C THR A 304 -8.72 -13.66 7.27
N VAL A 305 -7.96 -14.53 7.95
CA VAL A 305 -7.69 -15.91 7.54
C VAL A 305 -8.29 -16.80 8.62
N ASP A 306 -9.09 -17.79 8.22
CA ASP A 306 -9.76 -18.74 9.12
C ASP A 306 -8.77 -19.32 10.16
N PRO A 307 -9.02 -19.17 11.47
CA PRO A 307 -8.17 -19.73 12.53
C PRO A 307 -8.05 -21.26 12.48
N GLY A 308 -8.96 -21.97 11.80
CA GLY A 308 -8.88 -23.42 11.57
C GLY A 308 -7.98 -23.85 10.41
N TYR A 309 -7.51 -22.90 9.58
CA TYR A 309 -6.58 -23.10 8.45
C TYR A 309 -6.92 -24.25 7.50
N LYS A 310 -8.15 -24.73 7.46
CA LYS A 310 -8.46 -25.89 6.60
C LYS A 310 -8.43 -25.49 5.14
N GLU A 311 -9.02 -24.34 4.78
CA GLU A 311 -9.06 -23.88 3.40
C GLU A 311 -9.21 -22.34 3.29
N TRP A 312 -8.71 -21.75 2.20
CA TRP A 312 -8.95 -20.34 1.90
C TRP A 312 -10.14 -20.19 0.96
N THR A 313 -11.19 -19.55 1.46
CA THR A 313 -12.41 -19.29 0.71
C THR A 313 -12.50 -17.83 0.34
N ARG A 314 -13.03 -17.57 -0.84
CA ARG A 314 -13.55 -16.25 -1.16
C ARG A 314 -15.04 -16.27 -0.88
N TYR A 315 -15.61 -15.14 -0.49
CA TYR A 315 -17.05 -15.05 -0.25
C TYR A 315 -17.91 -15.40 -1.50
N PHE A 316 -17.29 -15.42 -2.68
CA PHE A 316 -17.92 -15.65 -3.97
C PHE A 316 -17.39 -16.87 -4.74
N SER A 317 -16.60 -17.73 -4.10
CA SER A 317 -16.14 -18.95 -4.76
C SER A 317 -16.15 -20.12 -3.81
N GLU A 318 -16.32 -21.31 -4.38
CA GLU A 318 -15.99 -22.54 -3.65
C GLU A 318 -14.56 -22.50 -3.13
N SER A 319 -14.36 -23.27 -2.07
CA SER A 319 -13.07 -23.42 -1.44
C SER A 319 -12.04 -23.95 -2.42
N ARG A 320 -10.87 -23.30 -2.45
CA ARG A 320 -9.74 -23.77 -3.24
C ARG A 320 -8.68 -24.28 -2.29
N GLN A 321 -8.17 -25.48 -2.55
CA GLN A 321 -6.94 -25.92 -1.92
C GLN A 321 -5.83 -24.91 -2.26
N GLY A 322 -5.24 -24.31 -1.24
CA GLY A 322 -4.31 -23.20 -1.42
C GLY A 322 -3.66 -22.79 -0.12
N HIS A 323 -2.53 -22.10 -0.25
CA HIS A 323 -1.79 -21.55 0.88
C HIS A 323 -2.18 -20.10 1.13
N THR A 324 -2.47 -19.75 2.38
CA THR A 324 -2.52 -18.35 2.81
C THR A 324 -1.26 -18.06 3.61
N PRO A 325 -0.36 -17.18 3.12
CA PRO A 325 0.86 -16.87 3.83
C PRO A 325 0.55 -16.32 5.23
N LEU A 326 1.04 -16.99 6.26
CA LEU A 326 0.89 -16.57 7.65
C LEU A 326 1.52 -15.19 7.86
N HIS A 327 2.60 -14.88 7.13
CA HIS A 327 3.19 -13.55 7.10
C HIS A 327 2.18 -12.47 6.68
N GLY A 328 1.33 -12.76 5.68
CA GLY A 328 0.30 -11.82 5.22
C GLY A 328 -0.75 -11.53 6.28
N ARG A 329 -1.19 -12.56 7.02
CA ARG A 329 -2.13 -12.40 8.15
C ARG A 329 -1.51 -11.52 9.24
N ALA A 330 -0.28 -11.82 9.65
CA ALA A 330 0.42 -11.04 10.67
C ALA A 330 0.62 -9.58 10.23
N TYR A 331 0.92 -9.35 8.95
CA TYR A 331 1.05 -8.01 8.40
C TYR A 331 -0.29 -7.25 8.40
N TYR A 332 -1.40 -7.87 7.98
CA TYR A 332 -2.71 -7.20 8.06
C TYR A 332 -3.14 -6.93 9.51
N GLN A 333 -2.78 -7.81 10.45
CA GLN A 333 -3.03 -7.56 11.88
C GLN A 333 -2.23 -6.35 12.37
N MET A 334 -0.97 -6.23 11.94
CA MET A 334 -0.16 -5.05 12.24
C MET A 334 -0.82 -3.79 11.68
N MET A 335 -1.33 -3.84 10.45
CA MET A 335 -2.03 -2.72 9.81
C MET A 335 -3.35 -2.36 10.49
N GLU A 336 -4.10 -3.33 10.98
CA GLU A 336 -5.30 -3.04 11.76
C GLU A 336 -4.93 -2.34 13.08
N CYS A 337 -3.93 -2.87 13.80
CA CYS A 337 -3.62 -2.42 15.15
C CYS A 337 -2.79 -1.15 15.24
N LEU A 338 -2.09 -0.76 14.18
CA LEU A 338 -1.52 0.58 14.07
C LEU A 338 -2.57 1.63 13.66
N GLY A 339 -3.68 1.24 13.02
CA GLY A 339 -4.72 2.16 12.53
C GLY A 339 -5.77 2.61 13.56
N ILE A 340 -5.73 2.10 14.80
CA ILE A 340 -6.82 2.25 15.79
C ILE A 340 -6.66 3.45 16.75
N SER A 341 -5.62 4.28 16.69
CA SER A 341 -5.50 5.42 17.63
C SER A 341 -4.54 6.51 17.18
N ASP A 342 -5.02 7.76 17.14
CA ASP A 342 -4.31 9.04 17.33
C ASP A 342 -2.76 8.98 17.29
N GLN A 343 -2.18 8.69 16.12
CA GLN A 343 -0.73 8.44 15.97
C GLN A 343 0.11 9.70 15.76
N THR A 344 -0.50 10.90 15.84
CA THR A 344 0.14 12.18 15.50
C THR A 344 1.42 12.45 16.28
N ASN A 345 1.52 11.96 17.53
CA ASN A 345 2.75 12.09 18.31
C ASN A 345 3.82 11.06 17.95
N CYS A 346 3.45 9.85 17.49
CA CYS A 346 4.42 8.81 17.19
C CYS A 346 5.09 9.01 15.83
N SER A 347 4.40 9.60 14.86
CA SER A 347 4.97 9.85 13.53
C SER A 347 6.16 10.81 13.53
N ASP A 348 6.16 11.79 14.43
CA ASP A 348 7.25 12.77 14.53
C ASP A 348 8.47 12.20 15.29
N ILE A 349 8.28 11.09 16.02
CA ILE A 349 9.31 10.37 16.79
C ILE A 349 9.99 9.30 15.93
N CYS A 350 9.24 8.67 15.02
CA CYS A 350 9.65 7.50 14.23
C CYS A 350 10.39 7.87 12.94
#